data_AF-A0A3D1FY03-F1
#
_entry.id   AF-A0A3D1FY03-F1
#
_cell.length_a   1.000
_cell.length_b   1.000
_cell.length_c   1.000
_cell.angle_alpha   90.00
_cell.angle_beta   90.00
_cell.angle_gamma   90.00
#
_symmetry.space_group_name_H-M   'P 1'
#
loop_
_entity.id
_entity.type
_entity.pdbx_description
1 polymer ?
#
loop_
_entity_poly.entity_id
_entity_poly.type
_entity_poly.pdbx_seq_one_letter_code
_entity_poly.pdbx_strand_id
1 'polypeptide(L)'
;GLGVQDEILRTDASGRDFLRIEAGGSFLPPSHETIDNKQHAIRQEGQSVFRFAVSRMADTSAELLEKNGLTGEDVAYLVPHQANLR
;
A
#
# COMPACT_ATOMS: atom_id res chain seq x y z
N GLY A 1 -13.01 26.27 -11.32
CA GLY A 1 -13.43 25.02 -11.99
C GLY A 1 -13.24 23.88 -11.02
N LEU A 2 -14.07 22.85 -11.06
CA LEU A 2 -13.91 21.68 -10.20
C LEU A 2 -12.89 20.74 -10.85
N GLY A 3 -11.65 20.82 -10.35
CA GLY A 3 -10.54 19.92 -10.70
C GLY A 3 -10.13 19.10 -9.48
N VAL A 4 -8.85 18.75 -9.36
CA VAL A 4 -8.30 18.14 -8.13
C VAL A 4 -8.53 19.11 -6.96
N GLN A 5 -9.17 18.64 -5.89
CA GLN A 5 -9.47 19.45 -4.71
C GLN A 5 -8.37 19.34 -3.64
N ASP A 6 -7.94 18.12 -3.33
CA ASP A 6 -7.02 17.84 -2.24
C ASP A 6 -6.37 16.46 -2.42
N GLU A 7 -5.25 16.23 -1.74
CA GLU A 7 -4.54 14.95 -1.72
C GLU A 7 -3.90 14.67 -0.35
N ILE A 8 -3.84 13.39 0.03
CA ILE A 8 -3.09 12.94 1.21
C ILE A 8 -2.20 11.77 0.78
N LEU A 9 -0.90 11.93 1.00
CA LEU A 9 0.12 10.90 0.75
C LEU A 9 0.73 10.46 2.09
N ARG A 10 0.80 9.16 2.32
CA ARG A 10 1.33 8.56 3.55
C ARG A 10 2.28 7.42 3.24
N THR A 11 3.30 7.28 4.08
CA THR A 11 4.25 6.16 4.04
C THR A 11 4.52 5.69 5.46
N ASP A 12 4.48 4.38 5.68
CA ASP A 12 4.86 3.73 6.94
C ASP A 12 5.70 2.49 6.63
N ALA A 13 6.96 2.52 7.04
CA ALA A 13 7.93 1.45 6.78
C ALA A 13 7.97 0.39 7.90
N SER A 14 7.19 0.54 8.97
CA SER A 14 7.17 -0.42 10.10
C SER A 14 6.77 -1.83 9.64
N GLY A 15 5.96 -1.94 8.58
CA GLY A 15 5.52 -3.19 7.99
C GLY A 15 6.39 -3.74 6.85
N ARG A 16 7.57 -3.17 6.58
CA ARG A 16 8.40 -3.53 5.41
C ARG A 16 8.75 -5.02 5.30
N ASP A 17 8.80 -5.73 6.43
CA ASP A 17 9.17 -7.14 6.45
C ASP A 17 8.00 -8.06 6.03
N PHE A 18 6.77 -7.55 6.01
CA PHE A 18 5.58 -8.31 5.62
C PHE A 18 5.33 -8.35 4.10
N LEU A 19 5.98 -7.49 3.32
CA LEU A 19 5.92 -7.49 1.85
C LEU A 19 7.23 -6.96 1.29
N ARG A 20 8.10 -7.86 0.83
CA ARG A 20 9.42 -7.47 0.31
C ARG A 20 9.98 -8.48 -0.69
N ILE A 21 10.96 -8.04 -1.46
CA ILE A 21 11.95 -8.89 -2.14
C ILE A 21 13.27 -8.70 -1.40
N GLU A 22 13.93 -9.79 -1.01
CA GLU A 22 15.09 -9.73 -0.12
C GLU A 22 16.39 -9.41 -0.85
N ALA A 23 16.59 -9.99 -2.03
CA ALA A 23 17.80 -9.85 -2.84
C ALA A 23 17.52 -9.15 -4.18
N GLY A 24 18.59 -8.75 -4.87
CA GLY A 24 18.55 -8.09 -6.18
C GLY A 24 18.88 -6.60 -6.15
N GLY A 25 18.89 -5.99 -4.98
CA GLY A 25 19.34 -4.61 -4.75
C GLY A 25 20.82 -4.51 -4.37
N SER A 26 21.30 -3.31 -4.15
CA SER A 26 22.70 -3.06 -3.70
C SER A 26 22.99 -3.58 -2.30
N PHE A 27 21.98 -3.67 -1.43
CA PHE A 27 22.13 -4.20 -0.07
C PHE A 27 22.40 -5.72 -0.06
N LEU A 28 21.73 -6.45 -0.96
CA LEU A 28 21.94 -7.89 -1.15
C LEU A 28 21.99 -8.20 -2.66
N PRO A 29 23.16 -8.05 -3.29
CA PRO A 29 23.32 -8.23 -4.73
C PRO A 29 23.02 -9.67 -5.20
N PRO A 30 22.68 -9.86 -6.48
CA PRO A 30 22.53 -11.20 -7.06
C PRO A 30 23.80 -12.06 -6.93
N SER A 31 23.62 -13.30 -6.52
CA SER A 31 24.65 -14.33 -6.39
C SER A 31 24.01 -15.72 -6.54
N HIS A 32 24.82 -16.76 -6.76
CA HIS A 32 24.31 -18.14 -6.74
C HIS A 32 23.59 -18.46 -5.41
N GLU A 33 24.17 -18.05 -4.29
CA GLU A 33 23.58 -18.24 -2.95
C GLU A 33 22.19 -17.60 -2.80
N THR A 34 22.01 -16.36 -3.26
CA THR A 34 20.71 -15.66 -3.13
C THR A 34 19.65 -16.24 -4.06
N ILE A 35 20.06 -16.84 -5.18
CA ILE A 35 19.19 -17.61 -6.08
C ILE A 35 18.76 -18.92 -5.39
N ASP A 36 19.71 -19.67 -4.84
CA ASP A 36 19.44 -20.95 -4.16
C ASP A 36 18.52 -20.75 -2.94
N ASN A 37 18.68 -19.63 -2.23
CA ASN A 37 17.82 -19.23 -1.11
C ASN A 37 16.46 -18.63 -1.53
N LYS A 38 16.16 -18.55 -2.84
CA LYS A 38 14.90 -17.99 -3.39
C LYS A 38 14.59 -16.58 -2.88
N GLN A 39 15.61 -15.72 -2.81
CA GLN A 39 15.49 -14.37 -2.25
C GLN A 39 15.10 -13.30 -3.28
N HIS A 40 15.03 -13.68 -4.56
CA HIS A 40 14.66 -12.82 -5.69
C HIS A 40 13.16 -12.87 -6.04
N ALA A 41 12.33 -13.38 -5.13
CA ALA A 41 10.88 -13.46 -5.28
C ALA A 41 10.18 -12.64 -4.20
N ILE A 42 8.93 -12.23 -4.48
CA ILE A 42 8.09 -11.56 -3.49
C ILE A 42 7.82 -12.52 -2.32
N ARG A 43 8.12 -12.07 -1.11
CA ARG A 43 7.68 -12.68 0.14
C ARG A 43 6.60 -11.80 0.77
N GLN A 44 5.47 -12.40 1.12
CA GLN A 44 4.31 -11.68 1.60
C GLN A 44 3.59 -12.42 2.73
N GLU A 45 3.42 -11.74 3.86
CA GLU A 45 2.51 -12.12 4.95
C GLU A 45 1.13 -11.52 4.71
N GLY A 46 0.34 -12.19 3.85
CA GLY A 46 -0.86 -11.63 3.22
C GLY A 46 -1.89 -11.06 4.20
N GLN A 47 -2.13 -11.73 5.33
CA GLN A 47 -3.13 -11.29 6.31
C GLN A 47 -2.72 -9.97 7.00
N SER A 48 -1.44 -9.81 7.31
CA SER A 48 -0.91 -8.59 7.92
C SER A 48 -0.95 -7.42 6.93
N VAL A 49 -0.51 -7.67 5.69
CA VAL A 49 -0.55 -6.66 4.61
C VAL A 49 -1.98 -6.22 4.31
N PHE A 50 -2.92 -7.17 4.20
CA PHE A 50 -4.32 -6.86 3.90
C PHE A 50 -4.96 -5.99 4.98
N ARG A 51 -4.85 -6.39 6.26
CA ARG A 51 -5.42 -5.61 7.37
C ARG A 51 -4.85 -4.20 7.42
N PHE A 52 -3.52 -4.08 7.28
CA PHE A 52 -2.86 -2.78 7.30
C PHE A 52 -3.33 -1.90 6.13
N ALA A 53 -3.33 -2.42 4.90
CA ALA A 53 -3.73 -1.66 3.72
C ALA A 53 -5.19 -1.18 3.79
N VAL A 54 -6.14 -2.05 4.18
CA VAL A 54 -7.57 -1.69 4.25
C VAL A 54 -7.80 -0.63 5.32
N SER A 55 -7.25 -0.79 6.52
CA SER A 55 -7.40 0.21 7.60
C SER A 55 -6.80 1.55 7.18
N ARG A 56 -5.58 1.57 6.63
CA ARG A 56 -4.93 2.83 6.23
C ARG A 56 -5.63 3.54 5.08
N MET A 57 -6.15 2.82 4.10
CA MET A 57 -6.96 3.42 3.03
C MET A 57 -8.25 4.02 3.60
N ALA A 58 -8.95 3.30 4.48
CA ALA A 58 -10.18 3.80 5.10
C ALA A 58 -9.93 5.05 5.95
N ASP A 59 -8.91 5.03 6.83
CA ASP A 59 -8.54 6.17 7.67
C ASP A 59 -8.20 7.40 6.82
N THR A 60 -7.40 7.22 5.77
CA THR A 60 -6.96 8.31 4.88
C THR A 60 -8.12 8.89 4.08
N SER A 61 -9.03 8.04 3.58
CA SER A 61 -10.22 8.51 2.87
C SER A 61 -11.18 9.28 3.79
N ALA A 62 -11.38 8.81 5.03
CA ALA A 62 -12.22 9.49 6.00
C ALA A 62 -11.66 10.87 6.36
N GLU A 63 -10.35 10.97 6.63
CA GLU A 63 -9.66 12.23 6.92
C GLU A 63 -9.76 13.23 5.76
N LEU A 64 -9.61 12.77 4.51
CA LEU A 64 -9.73 13.64 3.33
C LEU A 64 -11.13 14.24 3.22
N LEU A 65 -12.18 13.45 3.45
CA LEU A 65 -13.55 13.92 3.42
C LEU A 65 -13.81 14.91 4.56
N GLU A 66 -13.43 14.57 5.79
CA GLU A 66 -13.60 15.44 6.97
C GLU A 66 -12.91 16.79 6.78
N LYS A 67 -11.66 16.80 6.30
CA LYS A 67 -10.89 18.02 6.03
C LYS A 67 -11.56 18.95 5.01
N ASN A 68 -12.34 18.39 4.09
CA ASN A 68 -13.05 19.13 3.05
C ASN A 68 -14.52 19.38 3.41
N GLY A 69 -14.96 19.03 4.63
CA GLY A 69 -16.35 19.19 5.06
C GLY A 69 -17.33 18.31 4.27
N LEU A 70 -16.86 17.18 3.73
CA LEU A 70 -17.62 16.24 2.94
C LEU A 70 -17.94 14.97 3.74
N THR A 71 -18.92 14.24 3.27
CA THR A 71 -19.32 12.92 3.78
C THR A 71 -19.21 11.86 2.70
N GLY A 72 -19.38 10.59 3.07
CA GLY A 72 -19.42 9.50 2.08
C GLY A 72 -20.60 9.60 1.10
N GLU A 73 -21.68 10.31 1.46
CA GLU A 73 -22.85 10.51 0.59
C GLU A 73 -22.56 11.48 -0.56
N ASP A 74 -21.54 12.33 -0.40
CA ASP A 74 -21.11 13.29 -1.43
C ASP A 74 -20.21 12.63 -2.50
N VAL A 75 -19.83 11.36 -2.31
CA VAL A 75 -18.92 10.62 -3.19
C VAL A 75 -19.71 9.81 -4.21
N ALA A 76 -19.72 10.26 -5.47
CA ALA A 76 -20.38 9.52 -6.56
C ALA A 76 -19.62 8.24 -6.97
N TYR A 77 -18.29 8.27 -6.90
CA TYR A 77 -17.44 7.15 -7.31
C TYR A 77 -16.19 7.05 -6.42
N LEU A 78 -15.84 5.83 -6.04
CA LEU A 78 -14.56 5.49 -5.42
C LEU A 78 -13.72 4.71 -6.45
N VAL A 79 -12.49 5.17 -6.69
CA VAL A 79 -11.53 4.48 -7.57
C VAL A 79 -10.35 4.00 -6.72
N PRO A 80 -10.43 2.81 -6.11
CA PRO A 80 -9.39 2.31 -5.22
C PRO A 80 -8.25 1.63 -6.00
N HIS A 81 -7.10 1.47 -5.34
CA HIS A 81 -6.10 0.51 -5.80
C HIS A 81 -6.68 -0.92 -5.74
N GLN A 82 -6.60 -1.66 -6.85
CA GLN A 82 -7.13 -3.01 -6.97
C GLN A 82 -5.99 -4.04 -6.89
N ALA A 83 -5.56 -4.38 -5.68
CA ALA A 83 -4.54 -5.40 -5.48
C ALA A 83 -5.05 -6.82 -5.79
N ASN A 84 -6.30 -7.11 -5.39
CA ASN A 84 -6.87 -8.46 -5.39
C ASN A 84 -8.34 -8.40 -5.85
N LEU A 85 -8.86 -9.48 -6.45
CA LEU A 85 -10.26 -9.60 -6.93
C LEU A 85 -11.31 -9.87 -5.84
N ARG A 86 -10.95 -9.86 -4.56
CA ARG A 86 -11.92 -10.20 -3.51
C ARG A 86 -12.96 -9.11 -3.32
#